data_AF-A0A366Y280-F1
#
_entry.id   AF-A0A366Y280-F1
#
_cell.length_a   1.000
_cell.length_b   1.000
_cell.length_c   1.000
_cell.angle_alpha   90.00
_cell.angle_beta   90.00
_cell.angle_gamma   90.00
#
_symmetry.space_group_name_H-M   'P 1'
#
loop_
_entity.id
_entity.type
_entity.pdbx_description
1 polymer ?
#
loop_
_entity_poly.entity_id
_entity_poly.type
_entity_poly.pdbx_seq_one_letter_code
_entity_poly.pdbx_strand_id
1 'polypeptide(L)'
;MELEQQFKDFIYQETMEDGQLKNYDSMDKLEQDLKGIMVWPLADHYLDTFFYEENGNVYLESRDGPISLMTDQEYSLEKMNENHYKLTQSGNNELRGDYTLTIHYKYEAGKWVFGDRMDNVESDNGGQLPDTATSLPLMLVVGGAFIVLGALFMIRRKHVSV
;
A
#
# COMPACT_ATOMS: atom_id res chain seq x y z
N MET A 1 -11.10 13.76 -8.29
CA MET A 1 -11.72 14.06 -6.99
C MET A 1 -12.85 13.11 -6.64
N GLU A 2 -13.81 12.80 -7.52
CA GLU A 2 -14.94 11.91 -7.20
C GLU A 2 -14.56 10.58 -6.50
N LEU A 3 -13.62 9.80 -7.08
CA LEU A 3 -13.09 8.59 -6.45
C LEU A 3 -12.49 8.83 -5.06
N GLU A 4 -11.86 9.98 -4.82
CA GLU A 4 -11.31 10.31 -3.50
C GLU A 4 -12.41 10.62 -2.48
N GLN A 5 -13.51 11.25 -2.93
CA GLN A 5 -14.67 11.47 -2.06
C GLN A 5 -15.31 10.13 -1.71
N GLN A 6 -15.55 9.26 -2.70
CA GLN A 6 -16.09 7.92 -2.48
C GLN A 6 -15.21 7.08 -1.53
N PHE A 7 -13.88 7.22 -1.64
CA PHE A 7 -12.94 6.58 -0.72
C PHE A 7 -13.03 7.15 0.70
N LYS A 8 -13.14 8.47 0.86
CA LYS A 8 -13.33 9.11 2.18
C LYS A 8 -14.67 8.71 2.80
N ASP A 9 -15.74 8.70 2.02
CA ASP A 9 -17.06 8.26 2.48
C ASP A 9 -17.03 6.78 2.92
N PHE A 10 -16.25 5.93 2.22
CA PHE A 10 -16.03 4.54 2.60
C PHE A 10 -15.19 4.37 3.90
N ILE A 11 -14.12 5.14 4.08
CA ILE A 11 -13.24 5.03 5.26
C ILE A 11 -13.90 5.63 6.51
N TYR A 12 -14.61 6.75 6.37
CA TYR A 12 -15.21 7.49 7.47
C TYR A 12 -16.72 7.21 7.60
N GLN A 13 -17.09 5.93 7.62
CA GLN A 13 -18.47 5.49 7.84
C GLN A 13 -19.00 5.94 9.20
N GLU A 14 -20.30 6.25 9.25
CA GLU A 14 -20.98 6.47 10.53
C GLU A 14 -21.18 5.14 11.27
N THR A 15 -20.78 5.11 12.53
CA THR A 15 -20.97 3.97 13.45
C THR A 15 -22.00 4.25 14.53
N MET A 16 -22.57 3.19 15.11
CA MET A 16 -23.26 3.23 16.40
C MET A 16 -22.24 3.32 17.55
N GLU A 17 -22.70 3.47 18.80
CA GLU A 17 -21.83 3.64 19.98
C GLU A 17 -20.86 2.46 20.22
N ASP A 18 -21.19 1.27 19.71
CA ASP A 18 -20.38 0.04 19.81
C ASP A 18 -19.45 -0.19 18.60
N GLY A 19 -19.46 0.69 17.60
CA GLY A 19 -18.69 0.53 16.36
C GLY A 19 -19.42 -0.16 15.21
N GLN A 20 -20.68 -0.60 15.38
CA GLN A 20 -21.48 -1.18 14.29
C GLN A 20 -21.69 -0.14 13.17
N LEU A 21 -21.49 -0.51 11.90
CA LEU A 21 -21.77 0.38 10.77
C LEU A 21 -23.28 0.68 10.67
N LYS A 22 -23.67 1.95 10.55
CA LYS A 22 -25.08 2.32 10.38
C LYS A 22 -25.65 1.97 9.01
N ASN A 23 -24.80 1.96 7.99
CA ASN A 23 -25.22 1.90 6.57
C ASN A 23 -25.05 0.51 5.92
N TYR A 24 -24.49 -0.46 6.65
CA TYR A 24 -24.18 -1.79 6.14
C TYR A 24 -24.63 -2.87 7.13
N ASP A 25 -25.44 -3.80 6.63
CA ASP A 25 -26.00 -4.93 7.37
C ASP A 25 -25.27 -6.25 7.11
N SER A 26 -24.29 -6.26 6.21
CA SER A 26 -23.60 -7.45 5.73
C SER A 26 -22.24 -7.12 5.08
N MET A 27 -21.25 -8.00 5.26
CA MET A 27 -19.93 -7.82 4.65
C MET A 27 -20.00 -7.87 3.13
N ASP A 28 -20.81 -8.77 2.56
CA ASP A 28 -21.09 -8.89 1.11
C ASP A 28 -21.50 -7.55 0.47
N LYS A 29 -22.33 -6.76 1.16
CA LYS A 29 -22.81 -5.47 0.66
C LYS A 29 -21.71 -4.41 0.68
N LEU A 30 -20.90 -4.39 1.73
CA LEU A 30 -19.72 -3.52 1.85
C LEU A 30 -18.68 -3.84 0.78
N GLU A 31 -18.41 -5.14 0.57
CA GLU A 31 -17.53 -5.66 -0.47
C GLU A 31 -18.00 -5.24 -1.87
N GLN A 32 -19.29 -5.36 -2.17
CA GLN A 32 -19.85 -4.98 -3.47
C GLN A 32 -19.64 -3.48 -3.77
N ASP A 33 -19.85 -2.62 -2.78
CA ASP A 33 -19.72 -1.17 -2.96
C ASP A 33 -18.25 -0.72 -3.06
N LEU A 34 -17.35 -1.38 -2.32
CA LEU A 34 -15.89 -1.27 -2.50
C LEU A 34 -15.43 -1.66 -3.90
N LYS A 35 -15.87 -2.83 -4.40
CA LYS A 35 -15.61 -3.28 -5.78
C LYS A 35 -16.30 -2.37 -6.82
N GLY A 36 -17.15 -1.45 -6.36
CA GLY A 36 -17.64 -0.29 -7.08
C GLY A 36 -16.56 0.76 -7.39
N ILE A 37 -15.53 0.92 -6.56
CA ILE A 37 -14.55 2.02 -6.66
C ILE A 37 -13.08 1.56 -6.76
N MET A 38 -12.79 0.28 -6.48
CA MET A 38 -11.44 -0.28 -6.55
C MET A 38 -11.41 -1.72 -7.09
N VAL A 39 -10.22 -2.15 -7.54
CA VAL A 39 -9.98 -3.53 -7.99
C VAL A 39 -10.08 -4.52 -6.81
N TRP A 40 -10.47 -5.77 -7.09
CA TRP A 40 -10.79 -6.75 -6.04
C TRP A 40 -9.67 -6.94 -5.00
N PRO A 41 -8.38 -7.13 -5.37
CA PRO A 41 -7.33 -7.32 -4.36
C PRO A 41 -7.14 -6.12 -3.43
N LEU A 42 -7.50 -4.90 -3.86
CA LEU A 42 -7.46 -3.71 -3.03
C LEU A 42 -8.72 -3.63 -2.14
N ALA A 43 -9.89 -3.98 -2.67
CA ALA A 43 -11.13 -4.08 -1.89
C ALA A 43 -10.98 -5.08 -0.73
N ASP A 44 -10.51 -6.28 -1.04
CA ASP A 44 -10.30 -7.35 -0.06
C ASP A 44 -9.32 -6.90 1.04
N HIS A 45 -8.22 -6.22 0.67
CA HIS A 45 -7.29 -5.63 1.64
C HIS A 45 -7.94 -4.57 2.56
N TYR A 46 -8.79 -3.69 2.02
CA TYR A 46 -9.48 -2.68 2.84
C TYR A 46 -10.55 -3.29 3.76
N LEU A 47 -11.25 -4.35 3.33
CA LEU A 47 -12.16 -5.13 4.18
C LEU A 47 -11.41 -5.74 5.36
N ASP A 48 -10.41 -6.58 5.07
CA ASP A 48 -9.60 -7.29 6.07
C ASP A 48 -8.87 -6.35 7.04
N THR A 49 -8.58 -5.11 6.61
CA THR A 49 -7.84 -4.13 7.42
C THR A 49 -8.75 -3.29 8.30
N PHE A 50 -9.96 -2.92 7.88
CA PHE A 50 -10.77 -1.91 8.57
C PHE A 50 -12.11 -2.42 9.09
N PHE A 51 -12.52 -3.65 8.76
CA PHE A 51 -13.85 -4.15 9.10
C PHE A 51 -13.81 -5.59 9.59
N TYR A 52 -14.76 -5.94 10.45
CA TYR A 52 -15.00 -7.31 10.86
C TYR A 52 -16.51 -7.57 10.98
N GLU A 53 -16.89 -8.84 10.92
CA GLU A 53 -18.28 -9.27 11.13
C GLU A 53 -18.38 -9.99 12.48
N GLU A 54 -19.33 -9.57 13.32
CA GLU A 54 -19.68 -10.24 14.56
C GLU A 54 -21.21 -10.38 14.69
N ASN A 55 -21.68 -11.60 14.99
CA ASN A 55 -23.11 -11.92 15.13
C ASN A 55 -23.99 -11.51 13.93
N GLY A 56 -23.42 -11.45 12.73
CA GLY A 56 -24.10 -11.03 11.50
C GLY A 56 -24.22 -9.51 11.32
N ASN A 57 -23.50 -8.71 12.10
CA ASN A 57 -23.39 -7.26 11.92
C ASN A 57 -21.95 -6.89 11.54
N VAL A 58 -21.79 -5.82 10.75
CA VAL A 58 -20.47 -5.31 10.36
C VAL A 58 -20.02 -4.19 11.29
N TYR A 59 -18.77 -4.25 11.73
CA TYR A 59 -18.15 -3.30 12.65
C TYR A 59 -16.91 -2.66 12.01
N LEU A 60 -16.64 -1.41 12.40
CA LEU A 60 -15.37 -0.74 12.09
C LEU A 60 -14.31 -1.16 13.11
N GLU A 61 -13.17 -1.62 12.62
CA GLU A 61 -11.98 -1.93 13.42
C GLU A 61 -11.35 -0.65 13.96
N SER A 62 -11.06 -0.62 15.27
CA SER A 62 -10.58 0.61 15.95
C SER A 62 -9.08 0.84 15.69
N ARG A 63 -8.77 1.50 14.56
CA ARG A 63 -7.41 1.84 14.13
C ARG A 63 -7.35 3.14 13.32
N ASP A 64 -6.14 3.66 13.14
CA ASP A 64 -5.89 4.82 12.28
C ASP A 64 -6.23 4.53 10.82
N GLY A 65 -6.92 5.46 10.17
CA GLY A 65 -7.25 5.37 8.74
C GLY A 65 -6.03 5.41 7.80
N PRO A 66 -6.23 5.08 6.51
CA PRO A 66 -5.23 5.23 5.47
C PRO A 66 -4.93 6.71 5.18
N ILE A 67 -3.77 6.98 4.56
CA ILE A 67 -3.46 8.36 4.11
C ILE A 67 -4.41 8.77 2.97
N SER A 68 -5.17 9.82 3.23
CA SER A 68 -6.04 10.49 2.26
C SER A 68 -5.25 11.41 1.33
N LEU A 69 -5.73 11.59 0.11
CA LEU A 69 -5.22 12.60 -0.80
C LEU A 69 -5.69 13.98 -0.33
N MET A 70 -4.74 14.89 -0.15
CA MET A 70 -4.97 16.30 0.14
C MET A 70 -5.09 17.04 -1.19
N THR A 71 -6.32 17.21 -1.67
CA THR A 71 -6.63 17.76 -3.00
C THR A 71 -6.37 19.26 -3.15
N ASP A 72 -6.12 19.93 -2.03
CA ASP A 72 -5.69 21.33 -1.89
C ASP A 72 -4.15 21.49 -1.83
N GLN A 73 -3.41 20.39 -1.71
CA GLN A 73 -1.95 20.35 -1.77
C GLN A 73 -1.47 19.91 -3.16
N GLU A 74 -0.20 20.17 -3.48
CA GLU A 74 0.39 19.74 -4.75
C GLU A 74 0.46 18.20 -4.84
N TYR A 75 0.30 17.69 -6.06
CA TYR A 75 0.51 16.28 -6.40
C TYR A 75 0.98 16.18 -7.86
N SER A 76 1.78 15.16 -8.15
CA SER A 76 2.14 14.79 -9.52
C SER A 76 1.13 13.79 -10.07
N LEU A 77 0.73 13.93 -11.33
CA LEU A 77 -0.14 12.98 -12.03
C LEU A 77 0.52 12.56 -13.36
N GLU A 78 1.00 11.31 -13.40
CA GLU A 78 1.67 10.72 -14.54
C GLU A 78 0.72 9.81 -15.32
N LYS A 79 0.64 9.98 -16.64
CA LYS A 79 -0.09 9.07 -17.54
C LYS A 79 0.81 7.88 -17.89
N MET A 80 0.53 6.72 -17.30
CA MET A 80 1.29 5.49 -17.59
C MET A 80 0.89 4.89 -18.95
N ASN A 81 -0.41 4.89 -19.26
CA ASN A 81 -0.97 4.58 -20.57
C ASN A 81 -2.41 5.15 -20.67
N GLU A 82 -3.20 4.76 -21.68
CA GLU A 82 -4.58 5.25 -21.85
C GLU A 82 -5.53 4.88 -20.71
N ASN A 83 -5.32 3.71 -20.10
CA ASN A 83 -6.18 3.12 -19.07
C ASN A 83 -5.51 3.11 -17.68
N HIS A 84 -4.40 3.85 -17.49
CA HIS A 84 -3.62 3.83 -16.25
C HIS A 84 -2.94 5.16 -15.98
N TYR A 85 -3.21 5.73 -14.81
CA TYR A 85 -2.51 6.90 -14.27
C TYR A 85 -1.87 6.56 -12.93
N LYS A 86 -0.77 7.25 -12.60
CA LYS A 86 -0.15 7.23 -11.27
C LYS A 86 -0.19 8.64 -10.70
N LEU A 87 -0.77 8.79 -9.53
CA LEU A 87 -0.65 10.00 -8.71
C LEU A 87 0.42 9.77 -7.63
N THR A 88 1.22 10.78 -7.36
CA THR A 88 2.15 10.80 -6.23
C THR A 88 2.03 12.13 -5.49
N GLN A 89 1.80 12.07 -4.18
CA GLN A 89 1.79 13.22 -3.27
C GLN A 89 2.72 12.92 -2.09
N SER A 90 3.66 13.82 -1.82
CA SER A 90 4.46 13.80 -0.60
C SER A 90 3.96 14.88 0.34
N GLY A 91 4.03 14.63 1.64
CA GLY A 91 3.60 15.58 2.66
C GLY A 91 4.11 15.20 4.04
N ASN A 92 3.72 15.97 5.04
CA ASN A 92 4.05 15.75 6.45
C ASN A 92 2.78 15.86 7.29
N ASN A 93 2.67 15.08 8.37
CA ASN A 93 1.70 15.36 9.43
C ASN A 93 2.25 14.95 10.82
N GLU A 94 1.74 15.56 11.88
CA GLU A 94 2.23 15.38 13.26
C GLU A 94 2.13 13.93 13.77
N LEU A 95 1.22 13.10 13.22
CA LEU A 95 1.00 11.72 13.65
C LEU A 95 1.96 10.72 12.98
N ARG A 96 2.29 10.92 11.70
CA ARG A 96 3.08 9.98 10.89
C ARG A 96 4.44 10.51 10.43
N GLY A 97 4.72 11.81 10.57
CA GLY A 97 5.91 12.44 10.01
C GLY A 97 5.79 12.60 8.49
N ASP A 98 6.94 12.50 7.79
CA ASP A 98 7.01 12.59 6.34
C ASP A 98 6.45 11.32 5.68
N TYR A 99 5.62 11.51 4.66
CA TYR A 99 4.97 10.45 3.92
C TYR A 99 4.99 10.70 2.42
N THR A 100 4.93 9.62 1.64
CA THR A 100 4.61 9.65 0.21
C THR A 100 3.46 8.70 -0.08
N LEU A 101 2.33 9.28 -0.49
CA LEU A 101 1.15 8.59 -1.01
C LEU A 101 1.30 8.37 -2.52
N THR A 102 1.21 7.12 -2.95
CA THR A 102 1.14 6.73 -4.37
C THR A 102 -0.20 6.05 -4.66
N ILE A 103 -0.90 6.54 -5.68
CA ILE A 103 -2.19 6.01 -6.11
C ILE A 103 -2.10 5.60 -7.58
N HIS A 104 -2.50 4.37 -7.90
CA HIS A 104 -2.70 3.96 -9.29
C HIS A 104 -4.18 3.96 -9.62
N TYR A 105 -4.59 4.72 -10.63
CA TYR A 105 -5.95 4.70 -11.19
C TYR A 105 -5.97 3.82 -12.43
N LYS A 106 -6.91 2.87 -12.52
CA LYS A 106 -7.10 1.99 -13.69
C LYS A 106 -8.48 2.20 -14.30
N TYR A 107 -8.60 2.08 -15.62
CA TYR A 107 -9.88 2.08 -16.32
C TYR A 107 -10.34 0.63 -16.56
N GLU A 108 -11.32 0.18 -15.79
CA GLU A 108 -11.83 -1.19 -15.79
C GLU A 108 -13.37 -1.19 -15.82
N ALA A 109 -13.97 -2.15 -16.54
CA ALA A 109 -15.42 -2.28 -16.68
C ALA A 109 -16.17 -0.97 -17.08
N GLY A 110 -15.52 -0.09 -17.84
CA GLY A 110 -16.12 1.16 -18.33
C GLY A 110 -16.02 2.37 -17.39
N LYS A 111 -15.29 2.26 -16.27
CA LYS A 111 -15.11 3.33 -15.28
C LYS A 111 -13.67 3.39 -14.76
N TRP A 112 -13.29 4.52 -14.19
CA TRP A 112 -12.04 4.62 -13.43
C TRP A 112 -12.23 4.06 -12.01
N VAL A 113 -11.23 3.33 -11.52
CA VAL A 113 -11.18 2.73 -10.19
C VAL A 113 -9.77 2.88 -9.60
N PHE A 114 -9.63 2.75 -8.28
CA PHE A 114 -8.33 2.53 -7.65
C PHE A 114 -7.81 1.15 -8.03
N GLY A 115 -6.69 1.12 -8.74
CA GLY A 115 -5.96 -0.09 -9.12
C GLY A 115 -4.88 -0.49 -8.13
N ASP A 116 -4.41 0.45 -7.30
CA ASP A 116 -3.51 0.29 -6.15
C ASP A 116 -3.49 1.61 -5.35
N ARG A 117 -3.17 1.55 -4.05
CA ARG A 117 -3.03 2.72 -3.16
C ARG A 117 -2.08 2.40 -2.01
N MET A 118 -0.91 3.02 -2.01
CA MET A 118 0.18 2.76 -1.05
C MET A 118 0.64 4.05 -0.39
N ASP A 119 0.77 4.06 0.94
CA ASP A 119 1.55 5.06 1.67
C ASP A 119 2.88 4.48 2.15
N ASN A 120 3.98 5.19 1.88
CA ASN A 120 5.26 4.99 2.52
C ASN A 120 5.45 6.10 3.55
N VAL A 121 5.70 5.73 4.81
CA VAL A 121 6.11 6.66 5.88
C VAL A 121 7.62 6.58 6.02
N GLU A 122 8.31 7.71 5.92
CA GLU A 122 9.75 7.78 6.14
C GLU A 122 10.01 7.72 7.65
N SER A 123 10.41 6.53 8.13
CA SER A 123 10.66 6.33 9.55
C SER A 123 12.05 6.88 9.93
N ASP A 124 12.06 8.06 10.56
CA ASP A 124 13.25 8.79 11.02
C ASP A 124 14.10 8.01 12.05
N ASN A 125 13.59 6.85 12.53
CA ASN A 125 14.30 5.94 13.41
C ASN A 125 15.32 5.06 12.66
N GLY A 126 16.33 5.71 12.07
CA GLY A 126 17.60 5.10 11.72
C GLY A 126 18.36 4.68 12.98
N GLY A 127 17.88 3.62 13.65
CA GLY A 127 18.49 3.08 14.86
C GLY A 127 19.93 2.66 14.58
N GLN A 128 20.88 3.37 15.17
CA GLN A 128 22.29 2.98 15.13
C GLN A 128 22.43 1.58 15.74
N LEU A 129 22.84 0.62 14.92
CA LEU A 129 23.31 -0.67 15.40
C LEU A 129 24.48 -0.40 16.38
N PRO A 130 24.49 -1.01 17.58
CA PRO A 130 25.67 -0.92 18.43
C PRO A 130 26.88 -1.54 17.71
N ASP A 131 28.06 -0.94 17.87
CA ASP A 131 29.33 -1.30 17.21
C ASP A 131 29.88 -2.72 17.53
N THR A 132 29.07 -3.59 18.14
CA THR A 132 29.40 -4.99 18.44
C THR A 132 29.23 -5.93 17.25
N ALA A 133 28.68 -5.47 16.13
CA ALA A 133 28.49 -6.24 14.89
C ALA A 133 29.80 -6.47 14.09
N THR A 134 30.90 -6.81 14.77
CA THR A 134 32.11 -7.32 14.12
C THR A 134 32.09 -8.84 14.13
N SER A 135 32.22 -9.45 12.95
CA SER A 135 32.17 -10.90 12.66
C SER A 135 30.79 -11.57 12.71
N LEU A 136 30.14 -11.66 11.54
CA LEU A 136 29.70 -12.91 10.89
C LEU A 136 29.26 -12.58 9.43
N PRO A 137 29.40 -13.48 8.45
CA PRO A 137 29.19 -13.17 7.04
C PRO A 137 27.70 -13.07 6.66
N LEU A 138 27.44 -12.19 5.70
CA LEU A 138 26.13 -11.81 5.20
C LEU A 138 25.38 -12.98 4.53
N MET A 139 24.37 -13.55 5.20
CA MET A 139 23.23 -14.24 4.55
C MET A 139 22.03 -14.34 5.51
N LEU A 140 21.09 -13.39 5.42
CA LEU A 140 19.67 -13.71 5.57
C LEU A 140 18.86 -12.88 4.56
N VAL A 141 18.04 -13.59 3.81
CA VAL A 141 17.24 -13.09 2.69
C VAL A 141 15.84 -12.74 3.20
N VAL A 142 15.36 -11.53 2.88
CA VAL A 142 13.92 -11.21 2.79
C VAL A 142 13.73 -10.26 1.59
N GLY A 143 12.77 -10.55 0.72
CA GLY A 143 12.52 -9.80 -0.52
C GLY A 143 13.30 -10.36 -1.71
N GLY A 144 12.65 -11.19 -2.54
CA GLY A 144 13.35 -12.01 -3.54
C GLY A 144 13.64 -11.33 -4.87
N ALA A 145 14.81 -11.63 -5.44
CA ALA A 145 15.11 -11.49 -6.86
C ALA A 145 16.15 -12.56 -7.32
N PHE A 146 15.66 -13.71 -7.80
CA PHE A 146 16.31 -14.43 -8.90
C PHE A 146 15.87 -13.75 -10.21
N ILE A 147 16.53 -13.80 -11.37
CA ILE A 147 17.75 -14.45 -11.90
C ILE A 147 18.50 -13.32 -12.65
N VAL A 148 19.83 -13.25 -12.84
CA VAL A 148 20.75 -13.90 -13.82
C VAL A 148 22.17 -13.30 -13.60
N LEU A 149 23.30 -13.65 -14.25
CA LEU A 149 23.59 -14.44 -15.47
C LEU A 149 24.99 -15.08 -15.30
N GLY A 150 25.14 -16.36 -15.64
CA GLY A 150 26.45 -16.99 -15.67
C GLY A 150 27.23 -16.66 -16.94
N ALA A 151 28.43 -16.08 -16.82
CA ALA A 151 29.40 -16.02 -17.90
C ALA A 151 30.84 -15.94 -17.37
N LEU A 152 31.66 -16.92 -17.77
CA LEU A 152 33.11 -16.82 -18.00
C LEU A 152 33.99 -16.15 -16.93
N PHE A 153 34.92 -16.93 -16.37
CA PHE A 153 36.24 -17.01 -17.02
C PHE A 153 36.99 -18.30 -16.71
N MET A 154 37.68 -18.84 -17.72
CA MET A 154 38.46 -20.08 -17.59
C MET A 154 39.81 -19.87 -16.91
N ILE A 155 40.29 -20.98 -16.34
CA ILE A 155 41.64 -21.24 -15.84
C ILE A 155 42.74 -20.49 -16.61
N ARG A 156 43.52 -19.66 -15.89
CA ARG A 156 44.95 -19.49 -16.19
C ARG A 156 45.75 -18.99 -14.98
N ARG A 157 46.30 -19.93 -14.20
CA ARG A 157 47.46 -19.65 -13.34
C ARG A 157 48.69 -20.32 -13.96
N LYS A 158 49.66 -19.51 -14.37
CA LYS A 158 50.98 -19.92 -14.88
C LYS A 158 51.97 -19.95 -13.70
N HIS A 159 53.16 -20.54 -13.92
CA HIS A 159 54.26 -20.80 -12.96
C HIS A 159 54.05 -22.04 -12.06
N VAL A 160 55.06 -22.87 -11.78
CA VAL A 160 56.55 -22.67 -11.82
C VAL A 160 57.29 -23.81 -12.57
N SER A 161 58.54 -23.52 -12.96
CA SER A 161 59.71 -24.31 -13.42
C SER A 161 59.82 -25.80 -13.03
N VAL A 162 60.69 -26.63 -13.63
CA VAL A 162 61.94 -26.40 -14.39
C VAL A 162 61.95 -27.21 -15.69
#